data_AF-A0A3N8QS18-F1
#
_entry.id   AF-A0A3N8QS18-F1
#
_cell.length_a   1.000
_cell.length_b   1.000
_cell.length_c   1.000
_cell.angle_alpha   90.00
_cell.angle_beta   90.00
_cell.angle_gamma   90.00
#
_symmetry.space_group_name_H-M   'P 1'
#
loop_
_entity.id
_entity.type
_entity.pdbx_description
1 polymer ?
#
loop_
_entity_poly.entity_id
_entity_poly.type
_entity_poly.pdbx_seq_one_letter_code
_entity_poly.pdbx_strand_id
1 'polypeptide(L)'
;MQTYRAPVDSFDFALEARVQLALHRIAVTAGMQIDAEQHLCDAECYARESGRHACREKNDTPPVMLTEAKFLLRQWDEGYDAEACGCVVWFGEWLSDMDGLNETRPSVSLTPDGFVPALEVSHQGGDCEPTNGRPRATLQEAIGAAKEMETNWHFGN
;
A
#
# COMPACT_ATOMS: atom_id res chain seq x y z
N MET A 1 22.81 30.02 0.86
CA MET A 1 22.06 29.34 1.94
C MET A 1 20.82 28.75 1.29
N GLN A 2 20.87 27.47 0.90
CA GLN A 2 19.72 26.78 0.30
C GLN A 2 18.76 26.44 1.43
N THR A 3 17.54 26.96 1.37
CA THR A 3 16.45 26.54 2.25
C THR A 3 16.06 25.12 1.88
N TYR A 4 16.28 24.17 2.81
CA TYR A 4 15.77 22.81 2.68
C TYR A 4 14.24 22.88 2.58
N ARG A 5 13.68 22.49 1.43
CA ARG A 5 12.24 22.33 1.23
C ARG A 5 11.94 20.85 1.45
N ALA A 6 11.06 20.56 2.38
CA ALA A 6 10.57 19.19 2.57
C ALA A 6 9.84 18.73 1.29
N PRO A 7 10.01 17.45 0.88
CA PRO A 7 9.24 16.89 -0.23
C PRO A 7 7.74 17.03 0.00
N VAL A 8 6.98 17.40 -1.03
CA VAL A 8 5.51 17.57 -0.91
C VAL A 8 4.69 16.69 -1.85
N ASP A 9 5.28 16.25 -2.97
CA ASP A 9 4.62 15.44 -3.98
C ASP A 9 5.47 14.22 -4.38
N SER A 10 4.88 13.32 -5.16
CA SER A 10 5.54 12.09 -5.61
C SER A 10 6.87 12.34 -6.31
N PHE A 11 7.00 13.45 -7.04
CA PHE A 11 8.21 13.80 -7.78
C PHE A 11 9.33 14.28 -6.85
N ASP A 12 9.02 15.15 -5.88
CA ASP A 12 9.99 15.62 -4.88
C ASP A 12 10.57 14.43 -4.09
N PHE A 13 9.74 13.45 -3.71
CA PHE A 13 10.20 12.23 -3.05
C PHE A 13 11.10 11.37 -3.95
N ALA A 14 10.77 11.23 -5.23
CA ALA A 14 11.61 10.51 -6.18
C ALA A 14 12.97 11.18 -6.38
N LEU A 15 12.99 12.52 -6.39
CA LEU A 15 14.22 13.29 -6.47
C LEU A 15 15.10 13.06 -5.23
N GLU A 16 14.52 13.13 -4.04
CA GLU A 16 15.24 12.89 -2.79
C GLU A 16 15.81 11.46 -2.73
N ALA A 17 15.04 10.46 -3.18
CA ALA A 17 15.54 9.08 -3.30
C ALA A 17 16.82 8.99 -4.16
N ARG A 18 16.87 9.72 -5.28
CA ARG A 18 18.06 9.74 -6.15
C ARG A 18 19.22 10.52 -5.56
N VAL A 19 18.95 11.60 -4.83
CA VAL A 19 19.97 12.35 -4.06
C VAL A 19 20.62 11.43 -3.02
N GLN A 20 19.81 10.72 -2.24
CA GLN A 20 20.29 9.78 -1.23
C GLN A 20 21.09 8.63 -1.87
N LEU A 21 20.65 8.08 -3.00
CA LEU A 21 21.44 7.08 -3.74
C LEU A 21 22.80 7.63 -4.22
N ALA A 22 22.87 8.90 -4.63
CA ALA A 22 24.14 9.52 -5.00
C ALA A 22 25.05 9.69 -3.78
N LEU A 23 24.51 10.13 -2.64
CA LEU A 23 25.25 10.25 -1.38
C LEU A 23 25.76 8.89 -0.88
N HIS A 24 24.95 7.84 -0.97
CA HIS A 24 25.38 6.47 -0.70
C HIS A 24 26.64 6.10 -1.49
N ARG A 25 26.64 6.34 -2.81
CA ARG A 25 27.79 6.03 -3.68
C ARG A 25 29.04 6.81 -3.30
N ILE A 26 28.88 8.07 -2.91
CA ILE A 26 29.99 8.92 -2.43
C ILE A 26 30.54 8.36 -1.11
N ALA A 27 29.67 8.04 -0.15
CA ALA A 27 30.06 7.48 1.15
C ALA A 27 30.76 6.12 1.02
N VAL A 28 30.27 5.23 0.14
CA VAL A 28 30.95 3.96 -0.20
C VAL A 28 32.36 4.22 -0.72
N THR A 29 32.52 5.18 -1.65
CA THR A 29 33.82 5.52 -2.23
C THR A 29 34.77 6.12 -1.18
N ALA A 30 34.23 6.87 -0.21
CA ALA A 30 34.99 7.47 0.88
C ALA A 30 35.30 6.49 2.03
N GLY A 31 34.80 5.25 2.00
CA GLY A 31 34.97 4.28 3.09
C GLY A 31 34.12 4.58 4.33
N MET A 32 33.09 5.41 4.20
CA MET A 32 32.18 5.82 5.29
C MET A 32 30.99 4.86 5.34
N GLN A 33 31.21 3.65 5.87
CA GLN A 33 30.24 2.56 5.79
C GLN A 33 28.88 2.88 6.45
N ILE A 34 28.88 3.46 7.65
CA ILE A 34 27.64 3.78 8.39
C ILE A 34 26.80 4.80 7.60
N ASP A 35 27.43 5.86 7.10
CA ASP A 35 26.73 6.88 6.31
C ASP A 35 26.23 6.32 4.98
N ALA A 36 26.99 5.43 4.35
CA ALA A 36 26.57 4.74 3.14
C ALA A 36 25.29 3.91 3.37
N GLU A 37 25.24 3.12 4.44
CA GLU A 37 24.06 2.32 4.78
C GLU A 37 22.84 3.20 5.09
N GLN A 38 23.04 4.29 5.83
CA GLN A 38 21.98 5.25 6.13
C GLN A 38 21.41 5.87 4.84
N HIS A 39 22.26 6.36 3.94
CA HIS A 39 21.83 6.95 2.67
C HIS A 39 21.11 5.94 1.76
N LEU A 40 21.49 4.66 1.81
CA LEU A 40 20.76 3.62 1.07
C LEU A 40 19.36 3.41 1.65
N CYS A 41 19.25 3.31 2.97
CA CYS A 41 17.98 3.18 3.68
C CYS A 41 17.04 4.37 3.37
N ASP A 42 17.57 5.59 3.44
CA ASP A 42 16.81 6.81 3.13
C ASP A 42 16.36 6.83 1.66
N ALA A 43 17.21 6.40 0.72
CA ALA A 43 16.85 6.30 -0.69
C ALA A 43 15.66 5.36 -0.92
N GLU A 44 15.66 4.19 -0.27
CA GLU A 44 14.57 3.22 -0.33
C GLU A 44 13.28 3.77 0.29
N CYS A 45 13.39 4.44 1.44
CA CYS A 45 12.24 5.05 2.11
C CYS A 45 11.59 6.13 1.24
N TYR A 46 12.38 7.02 0.65
CA TYR A 46 11.86 8.08 -0.22
C TYR A 46 11.28 7.53 -1.53
N ALA A 47 11.84 6.47 -2.10
CA ALA A 47 11.23 5.81 -3.25
C ALA A 47 9.86 5.21 -2.91
N ARG A 48 9.73 4.60 -1.73
CA ARG A 48 8.45 4.08 -1.23
C ARG A 48 7.42 5.20 -0.98
N GLU A 49 7.82 6.31 -0.35
CA GLU A 49 6.95 7.47 -0.14
C GLU A 49 6.51 8.11 -1.47
N SER A 50 7.41 8.16 -2.46
CA SER A 50 7.06 8.60 -3.82
C SER A 50 5.92 7.76 -4.40
N GLY A 51 5.95 6.43 -4.25
CA GLY A 51 4.89 5.54 -4.70
C GLY A 51 3.55 5.80 -3.99
N ARG A 52 3.58 5.96 -2.67
CA ARG A 52 2.37 6.30 -1.87
C ARG A 52 1.74 7.61 -2.33
N HIS A 53 2.56 8.64 -2.52
CA HIS A 53 2.09 9.93 -3.00
C HIS A 53 1.55 9.86 -4.43
N ALA A 54 2.21 9.13 -5.33
CA ALA A 54 1.76 8.94 -6.71
C ALA A 54 0.37 8.28 -6.76
N CYS A 55 0.12 7.30 -5.90
CA CYS A 55 -1.20 6.67 -5.75
C CYS A 55 -2.29 7.68 -5.36
N ARG A 56 -2.02 8.53 -4.35
CA ARG A 56 -2.95 9.60 -3.93
C ARG A 56 -3.18 10.65 -5.02
N GLU A 57 -2.14 10.93 -5.82
CA GLU A 57 -2.18 11.83 -6.96
C GLU A 57 -2.85 11.22 -8.20
N LYS A 58 -3.22 9.93 -8.16
CA LYS A 58 -3.77 9.16 -9.29
C LYS A 58 -2.82 9.10 -10.49
N ASN A 59 -1.52 9.00 -10.20
CA ASN A 59 -0.46 8.85 -11.17
C ASN A 59 0.18 7.45 -11.03
N ASP A 60 -0.18 6.55 -11.93
CA ASP A 60 0.29 5.16 -11.96
C ASP A 60 1.66 4.99 -12.65
N THR A 61 2.28 6.08 -13.08
CA THR A 61 3.55 6.05 -13.81
C THR A 61 4.70 6.44 -12.90
N PRO A 62 5.67 5.54 -12.65
CA PRO A 62 6.83 5.87 -11.84
C PRO A 62 7.71 6.93 -12.52
N PRO A 63 8.27 7.89 -11.76
CA PRO A 63 9.21 8.86 -12.31
C PRO A 63 10.40 8.17 -12.99
N VAL A 64 10.74 8.58 -14.21
CA VAL A 64 11.81 7.97 -15.03
C VAL A 64 13.13 7.84 -14.26
N MET A 65 13.44 8.78 -13.38
CA MET A 65 14.67 8.76 -12.58
C MET A 65 14.79 7.54 -11.66
N LEU A 66 13.68 6.93 -11.22
CA LEU A 66 13.69 5.72 -10.41
C LEU A 66 13.92 4.45 -11.25
N THR A 67 13.57 4.49 -12.55
CA THR A 67 13.64 3.33 -13.44
C THR A 67 15.08 2.85 -13.71
N GLU A 68 16.06 3.74 -13.58
CA GLU A 68 17.49 3.42 -13.73
C GLU A 68 18.03 2.56 -12.57
N ALA A 69 17.36 2.60 -11.41
CA ALA A 69 17.72 1.85 -10.22
C ALA A 69 16.59 0.87 -9.86
N LYS A 70 16.64 -0.34 -10.41
CA LYS A 70 15.57 -1.36 -10.28
C LYS A 70 15.10 -1.61 -8.84
N PHE A 71 16.00 -1.52 -7.86
CA PHE A 71 15.63 -1.70 -6.46
C PHE A 71 14.79 -0.53 -5.92
N LEU A 72 15.06 0.71 -6.34
CA LEU A 72 14.21 1.87 -6.01
C LEU A 72 12.86 1.78 -6.72
N LEU A 73 12.83 1.32 -7.99
CA LEU A 73 11.57 1.07 -8.68
C LEU A 73 10.70 0.07 -7.91
N ARG A 74 11.28 -1.04 -7.44
CA ARG A 74 10.57 -1.98 -6.58
C ARG A 74 10.04 -1.32 -5.30
N GLN A 75 10.81 -0.46 -4.65
CA GLN A 75 10.34 0.26 -3.46
C GLN A 75 9.17 1.20 -3.77
N TRP A 76 9.21 1.83 -4.95
CA TRP A 76 8.10 2.65 -5.44
C TRP A 76 6.84 1.81 -5.67
N ASP A 77 6.96 0.67 -6.34
CA ASP A 77 5.84 -0.27 -6.57
C ASP A 77 5.23 -0.72 -5.23
N GLU A 78 6.07 -1.13 -4.28
CA GLU A 78 5.64 -1.52 -2.92
C GLU A 78 4.88 -0.39 -2.20
N GLY A 79 5.32 0.87 -2.37
CA GLY A 79 4.66 2.03 -1.80
C GLY A 79 3.32 2.34 -2.46
N TYR A 80 3.28 2.28 -3.79
CA TYR A 80 2.07 2.50 -4.57
C TYR A 80 1.00 1.45 -4.25
N ASP A 81 1.37 0.17 -4.27
CA ASP A 81 0.47 -0.95 -4.00
C ASP A 81 -0.05 -0.93 -2.57
N ALA A 82 0.81 -0.60 -1.59
CA ALA A 82 0.39 -0.47 -0.20
C ALA A 82 -0.65 0.65 0.00
N GLU A 83 -0.47 1.79 -0.67
CA GLU A 83 -1.43 2.88 -0.61
C GLU A 83 -2.73 2.53 -1.35
N ALA A 84 -2.63 1.87 -2.51
CA ALA A 84 -3.78 1.44 -3.31
C ALA A 84 -4.64 0.39 -2.58
N CYS A 85 -4.00 -0.58 -1.92
CA CYS A 85 -4.68 -1.57 -1.07
C CYS A 85 -5.34 -0.92 0.16
N GLY A 86 -4.75 0.17 0.65
CA GLY A 86 -5.22 0.88 1.83
C GLY A 86 -4.97 0.13 3.14
N CYS A 87 -5.56 0.64 4.22
CA CYS A 87 -5.45 0.05 5.56
C CYS A 87 -6.80 -0.51 6.00
N VAL A 88 -6.82 -1.73 6.56
CA VAL A 88 -8.06 -2.28 7.13
C VAL A 88 -8.44 -1.49 8.37
N VAL A 89 -9.61 -0.86 8.32
CA VAL A 89 -10.15 -0.01 9.39
C VAL A 89 -11.28 -0.67 10.16
N TRP A 90 -11.81 -1.79 9.66
CA TRP A 90 -12.84 -2.56 10.35
C TRP A 90 -12.84 -4.03 9.93
N PHE A 91 -13.10 -4.91 10.89
CA PHE A 91 -13.36 -6.33 10.69
C PHE A 91 -14.70 -6.70 11.32
N GLY A 92 -15.43 -7.58 10.64
CA GLY A 92 -16.51 -8.35 11.23
C GLY A 92 -16.00 -9.59 11.96
N GLU A 93 -16.95 -10.42 12.38
CA GLU A 93 -16.68 -11.71 12.99
C GLU A 93 -16.53 -12.79 11.90
N TRP A 94 -15.83 -13.87 12.22
CA TRP A 94 -15.81 -15.06 11.37
C TRP A 94 -17.14 -15.79 11.48
N LEU A 95 -17.72 -16.13 10.33
CA LEU A 95 -18.95 -16.91 10.23
C LEU A 95 -18.69 -18.17 9.40
N SER A 96 -18.89 -19.33 10.01
CA SER A 96 -18.85 -20.61 9.30
C SER A 96 -20.20 -20.86 8.61
N ASP A 97 -20.15 -21.45 7.41
CA ASP A 97 -21.32 -22.01 6.72
C ASP A 97 -21.79 -23.37 7.32
N MET A 98 -21.14 -23.81 8.40
CA MET A 98 -21.40 -25.05 9.13
C MET A 98 -21.17 -26.34 8.30
N ASP A 99 -20.54 -26.24 7.13
CA ASP A 99 -20.10 -27.40 6.34
C ASP A 99 -18.71 -27.92 6.78
N GLY A 100 -18.01 -27.14 7.61
CA GLY A 100 -16.68 -27.43 8.16
C GLY A 100 -15.52 -27.16 7.19
N LEU A 101 -15.79 -26.54 6.05
CA LEU A 101 -14.86 -26.26 4.97
C LEU A 101 -14.66 -24.77 4.77
N ASN A 102 -15.67 -23.93 4.99
CA ASN A 102 -15.56 -22.49 4.74
C ASN A 102 -15.90 -21.63 5.96
N GLU A 103 -15.16 -20.54 6.09
CA GLU A 103 -15.44 -19.44 7.00
C GLU A 103 -15.35 -18.14 6.24
N THR A 104 -16.27 -17.20 6.50
CA THR A 104 -16.26 -15.87 5.92
C THR A 104 -16.03 -14.81 6.97
N ARG A 105 -15.39 -13.70 6.60
CA ARG A 105 -15.31 -12.51 7.44
C ARG A 105 -15.42 -11.25 6.59
N PRO A 106 -16.40 -10.37 6.85
CA PRO A 106 -16.47 -9.10 6.16
C PRO A 106 -15.41 -8.15 6.73
N SER A 107 -14.82 -7.32 5.89
CA SER A 107 -13.85 -6.30 6.31
C SER A 107 -14.02 -5.02 5.50
N VAL A 108 -13.42 -3.92 5.98
CA VAL A 108 -13.40 -2.64 5.27
C VAL A 108 -12.01 -2.04 5.31
N SER A 109 -11.48 -1.71 4.14
CA SER A 109 -10.22 -0.96 3.98
C SER A 109 -10.49 0.49 3.65
N LEU A 110 -9.71 1.41 4.22
CA LEU A 110 -9.66 2.81 3.79
C LEU A 110 -8.56 2.96 2.74
N THR A 111 -8.95 3.35 1.53
CA THR A 111 -8.08 3.59 0.36
C THR A 111 -8.18 5.06 -0.08
N PRO A 112 -7.32 5.53 -1.01
CA PRO A 112 -7.46 6.86 -1.62
C PRO A 112 -8.81 7.10 -2.30
N ASP A 113 -9.49 6.05 -2.78
CA ASP A 113 -10.79 6.14 -3.44
C ASP A 113 -11.99 5.98 -2.48
N GLY A 114 -11.74 5.80 -1.18
CA GLY A 114 -12.77 5.71 -0.13
C GLY A 114 -12.73 4.41 0.67
N PHE A 115 -13.84 4.12 1.35
CA PHE A 115 -13.99 2.89 2.15
C PHE A 115 -14.38 1.73 1.24
N VAL A 116 -13.49 0.76 1.09
CA VAL A 116 -13.66 -0.42 0.24
C VAL A 116 -14.15 -1.57 1.11
N PRO A 117 -15.40 -2.03 0.95
CA PRO A 117 -15.89 -3.24 1.61
C PRO A 117 -15.26 -4.47 0.97
N ALA A 118 -15.02 -5.50 1.76
CA ALA A 118 -14.48 -6.76 1.30
C ALA A 118 -15.12 -7.95 2.04
N LEU A 119 -15.03 -9.12 1.43
CA LEU A 119 -15.37 -10.39 2.04
C LEU A 119 -14.17 -11.32 1.95
N GLU A 120 -13.61 -11.71 3.09
CA GLU A 120 -12.59 -12.73 3.20
C GLU A 120 -13.27 -14.09 3.27
N VAL A 121 -12.75 -15.05 2.50
CA VAL A 121 -13.21 -16.44 2.54
C VAL A 121 -11.99 -17.31 2.85
N SER A 122 -12.05 -18.01 3.98
CA SER A 122 -11.06 -19.01 4.37
C SER A 122 -11.57 -20.40 4.01
N HIS A 123 -10.71 -21.18 3.38
CA HIS A 123 -10.94 -22.61 3.15
C HIS A 123 -10.11 -23.40 4.15
N GLN A 124 -10.77 -24.13 5.06
CA GLN A 124 -10.14 -24.97 6.09
C GLN A 124 -9.14 -24.22 6.99
N GLY A 125 -9.38 -22.95 7.29
CA GLY A 125 -8.48 -22.12 8.10
C GLY A 125 -7.20 -21.67 7.37
N GLY A 126 -7.19 -21.75 6.03
CA GLY A 126 -6.10 -21.24 5.19
C GLY A 126 -6.13 -19.73 4.96
N ASP A 127 -5.15 -19.26 4.20
CA ASP A 127 -5.03 -17.86 3.78
C ASP A 127 -6.27 -17.41 3.01
N CYS A 128 -6.63 -16.13 3.18
CA CYS A 128 -7.81 -15.54 2.57
C CYS A 128 -7.39 -14.49 1.55
N GLU A 129 -7.95 -14.57 0.34
CA GLU A 129 -7.92 -13.45 -0.60
C GLU A 129 -9.26 -12.71 -0.52
N PRO A 130 -9.29 -11.46 -0.01
CA PRO A 130 -10.53 -10.71 0.11
C PRO A 130 -11.11 -10.39 -1.27
N THR A 131 -12.38 -10.73 -1.46
CA THR A 131 -13.15 -10.25 -2.62
C THR A 131 -13.59 -8.82 -2.33
N ASN A 132 -13.08 -7.86 -3.10
CA ASN A 132 -13.38 -6.44 -2.90
C ASN A 132 -14.68 -6.01 -3.59
N GLY A 133 -15.48 -5.22 -2.87
CA GLY A 133 -16.64 -4.51 -3.40
C GLY A 133 -16.30 -3.12 -3.91
N ARG A 134 -17.33 -2.38 -4.32
CA ARG A 134 -17.17 -1.00 -4.79
C ARG A 134 -16.91 -0.04 -3.62
N PRO A 135 -16.02 0.96 -3.76
CA PRO A 135 -15.80 1.99 -2.75
C PRO A 135 -17.08 2.70 -2.31
N ARG A 136 -17.09 3.17 -1.05
CA ARG A 136 -18.16 3.94 -0.41
C ARG A 136 -17.61 5.21 0.22
N ALA A 137 -18.46 6.23 0.31
CA ALA A 137 -18.07 7.52 0.86
C ALA A 137 -17.91 7.47 2.39
N THR A 138 -18.64 6.58 3.07
CA THR A 138 -18.61 6.48 4.53
C THR A 138 -18.30 5.06 5.01
N LEU A 139 -17.68 4.96 6.20
CA LEU A 139 -17.42 3.68 6.85
C LEU A 139 -18.72 2.90 7.11
N GLN A 140 -19.79 3.58 7.52
CA GLN A 140 -21.06 2.91 7.82
C GLN A 140 -21.70 2.27 6.57
N GLU A 141 -21.65 2.94 5.42
CA GLU A 141 -22.12 2.38 4.14
C GLU A 141 -21.25 1.18 3.71
N ALA A 142 -19.93 1.27 3.89
CA ALA A 142 -19.01 0.17 3.58
C ALA A 142 -19.28 -1.04 4.47
N ILE A 143 -19.46 -0.85 5.78
CA ILE A 143 -19.82 -1.95 6.70
C ILE A 143 -21.14 -2.60 6.27
N GLY A 144 -22.14 -1.80 5.90
CA GLY A 144 -23.41 -2.31 5.38
C GLY A 144 -23.22 -3.17 4.13
N ALA A 145 -22.43 -2.69 3.16
CA ALA A 145 -22.12 -3.42 1.94
C ALA A 145 -21.31 -4.70 2.18
N ALA A 146 -20.32 -4.69 3.09
CA ALA A 146 -19.54 -5.86 3.43
C ALA A 146 -20.40 -6.97 4.08
N LYS A 147 -21.34 -6.58 4.96
CA LYS A 147 -22.32 -7.52 5.54
C LYS A 147 -23.31 -8.06 4.51
N GLU A 148 -23.71 -7.23 3.54
CA GLU A 148 -24.54 -7.68 2.43
C GLU A 148 -23.80 -8.68 1.54
N MET A 149 -22.51 -8.46 1.27
CA MET A 149 -21.65 -9.42 0.56
C MET A 149 -21.60 -10.77 1.27
N GLU A 150 -21.37 -10.78 2.59
CA GLU A 150 -21.40 -12.00 3.41
C GLU A 150 -22.78 -12.70 3.35
N THR A 151 -23.87 -11.93 3.51
CA THR A 151 -25.24 -12.48 3.45
C THR A 151 -25.52 -13.12 2.09
N ASN A 152 -25.13 -12.47 1.00
CA ASN A 152 -25.31 -13.00 -0.35
C ASN A 152 -24.45 -14.24 -0.60
N TRP A 153 -23.26 -14.32 0.00
CA TRP A 153 -22.42 -15.51 -0.12
C TRP A 153 -23.07 -16.73 0.55
N HIS A 154 -23.62 -16.56 1.76
CA HIS A 154 -24.26 -17.66 2.52
C HIS A 154 -25.65 -18.04 2.00
N PHE A 155 -26.45 -17.07 1.55
CA PHE A 155 -27.89 -17.27 1.29
C PHE A 155 -28.33 -16.92 -0.13
N GLY A 156 -27.43 -16.42 -0.98
CA GLY A 156 -27.74 -15.95 -2.34
C GLY A 156 -27.61 -17.03 -3.43
N ASN A 157 -27.41 -18.30 -3.05
CA ASN A 157 -27.39 -19.44 -3.97
C ASN A 157 -28.77 -20.08 -4.15
#